data_AF-Q7VMR5-F1
#
_entry.id   AF-Q7VMR5-F1
#
_cell.length_a   1.000
_cell.length_b   1.000
_cell.length_c   1.000
_cell.angle_alpha   90.00
_cell.angle_beta   90.00
_cell.angle_gamma   90.00
#
_symmetry.space_group_name_H-M   'P 1'
#
loop_
_entity.id
_entity.type
_entity.pdbx_description
1 polymer ?
#
loop_
_entity_poly.entity_id
_entity_poly.type
_entity_poly.pdbx_seq_one_letter_code
_entity_poly.pdbx_strand_id
1 'polypeptide(L)'
;MYLWNIQISSAFLEVISLYEVTLRNTLVKALEPNYRQYSILNDNFIRALRHETREALIVAVNKVSLNSHKYSAVRGAHGMIQPLKIDPRDVPVGKVVAELNFVFWENMLSKTHSSRWKAHYKEAFPNLVVEPNIGIECQIARIHQITGKVRELRNRICHHEPIFDENKINLSELYTQIKEVLNYISRLDKYTK
;
A
#
# COMPACT_ATOMS: atom_id res chain seq x y z
N MET A 1 -15.82 -18.02 -23.65
CA MET A 1 -15.56 -16.63 -23.21
C MET A 1 -15.73 -16.48 -21.70
N TYR A 2 -16.93 -16.65 -21.13
CA TYR A 2 -17.13 -16.51 -19.66
C TYR A 2 -16.32 -17.48 -18.80
N LEU A 3 -16.28 -18.78 -19.15
CA LEU A 3 -15.48 -19.77 -18.40
C LEU A 3 -13.97 -19.46 -18.42
N TRP A 4 -13.44 -19.01 -19.57
CA TRP A 4 -12.05 -18.59 -19.70
C TRP A 4 -11.75 -17.35 -18.87
N ASN A 5 -12.67 -16.38 -18.85
CA ASN A 5 -12.55 -15.20 -18.00
C ASN A 5 -12.45 -15.60 -16.53
N ILE A 6 -13.29 -16.53 -16.07
CA ILE A 6 -13.28 -17.04 -14.69
C ILE A 6 -11.96 -17.76 -14.39
N GLN A 7 -11.53 -18.69 -15.24
CA GLN A 7 -10.30 -19.46 -15.02
C GLN A 7 -9.07 -18.57 -14.92
N ILE A 8 -8.91 -17.62 -15.86
CA ILE A 8 -7.79 -16.68 -15.86
C ILE A 8 -7.91 -15.73 -14.66
N SER A 9 -9.10 -15.23 -14.36
CA SER A 9 -9.33 -14.37 -13.20
C SER A 9 -8.93 -15.06 -11.89
N SER A 10 -9.27 -16.34 -11.72
CA SER A 10 -8.89 -17.11 -10.54
C SER A 10 -7.38 -17.25 -10.40
N ALA A 11 -6.66 -17.49 -11.50
CA ALA A 11 -5.20 -17.57 -11.49
C ALA A 11 -4.54 -16.23 -11.13
N PHE A 12 -5.05 -15.12 -11.67
CA PHE A 12 -4.53 -13.79 -11.35
C PHE A 12 -4.85 -13.35 -9.92
N LEU A 13 -5.99 -13.77 -9.36
CA LEU A 13 -6.39 -13.37 -8.01
C LEU A 13 -5.38 -13.83 -6.95
N GLU A 14 -4.77 -15.00 -7.11
CA GLU A 14 -3.72 -15.48 -6.22
C GLU A 14 -2.48 -14.59 -6.28
N VAL A 15 -2.01 -14.27 -7.48
CA VAL A 15 -0.84 -13.41 -7.72
C VAL A 15 -1.07 -11.99 -7.19
N ILE A 16 -2.26 -11.44 -7.43
CA ILE A 16 -2.67 -10.13 -6.93
C ILE A 16 -2.70 -10.16 -5.41
N SER A 17 -3.31 -11.18 -4.79
CA SER A 17 -3.40 -11.28 -3.32
C SER A 17 -2.01 -11.33 -2.68
N LEU A 18 -1.09 -12.09 -3.25
CA LEU A 18 0.31 -12.13 -2.81
C LEU A 18 0.96 -10.74 -2.93
N TYR A 19 0.76 -10.06 -4.06
CA TYR A 19 1.28 -8.71 -4.29
C TYR A 19 0.76 -7.73 -3.25
N GLU A 20 -0.55 -7.69 -2.99
CA GLU A 20 -1.18 -6.77 -2.03
C GLU A 20 -0.61 -6.97 -0.61
N VAL A 21 -0.57 -8.23 -0.15
CA VAL A 21 -0.07 -8.57 1.19
C VAL A 21 1.42 -8.26 1.32
N THR A 22 2.21 -8.59 0.30
CA THR A 22 3.66 -8.36 0.30
C THR A 22 3.96 -6.86 0.28
N LEU A 23 3.27 -6.10 -0.56
CA LEU A 23 3.44 -4.66 -0.65
C LEU A 23 3.07 -3.98 0.67
N ARG A 24 1.87 -4.21 1.22
CA ARG A 24 1.44 -3.53 2.46
C ARG A 24 2.37 -3.80 3.63
N ASN A 25 2.80 -5.06 3.80
CA ASN A 25 3.68 -5.44 4.90
C ASN A 25 5.05 -4.78 4.75
N THR A 26 5.54 -4.68 3.52
CA THR A 26 6.80 -4.05 3.18
C THR A 26 6.77 -2.55 3.44
N LEU A 27 5.71 -1.87 3.01
CA LEU A 27 5.54 -0.44 3.25
C LEU A 27 5.46 -0.14 4.75
N VAL A 28 4.70 -0.92 5.52
CA VAL A 28 4.62 -0.78 6.98
C VAL A 28 5.99 -0.95 7.62
N LYS A 29 6.69 -2.04 7.30
CA LYS A 29 8.02 -2.33 7.84
C LYS A 29 9.05 -1.24 7.52
N ALA A 30 9.00 -0.68 6.31
CA ALA A 30 9.89 0.42 5.93
C ALA A 30 9.60 1.74 6.66
N LEU A 31 8.35 1.95 7.10
CA LEU A 31 7.92 3.14 7.83
C LEU A 31 8.11 3.03 9.35
N GLU A 32 8.12 1.81 9.90
CA GLU A 32 8.29 1.55 11.34
C GLU A 32 9.45 2.33 12.01
N PRO A 33 10.67 2.42 11.42
CA PRO A 33 11.78 3.13 12.05
C PRO A 33 11.49 4.61 12.37
N ASN A 34 10.66 5.28 11.57
CA ASN A 34 10.35 6.70 11.74
C ASN A 34 9.33 6.98 12.85
N TYR A 35 8.48 6.01 13.12
CA TYR A 35 7.29 6.21 13.94
C TYR A 35 7.30 5.37 15.23
N ARG A 36 8.32 4.51 15.40
CA ARG A 36 8.59 3.63 16.56
C ARG A 36 7.30 2.97 17.08
N GLN A 37 7.08 2.89 18.39
CA GLN A 37 6.06 2.07 19.08
C GLN A 37 4.63 2.13 18.52
N TYR A 38 4.30 3.17 17.74
CA TYR A 38 2.97 3.41 17.19
C TYR A 38 2.87 3.16 15.67
N SER A 39 3.99 2.99 14.94
CA SER A 39 4.01 2.74 13.48
C SER A 39 3.06 3.70 12.72
N ILE A 40 2.16 3.19 11.88
CA ILE A 40 1.15 3.98 11.14
C ILE A 40 0.12 4.71 12.03
N LEU A 41 0.05 4.41 13.33
CA LEU A 41 -0.84 5.07 14.30
C LEU A 41 -0.18 6.29 14.97
N ASN A 42 1.05 6.63 14.58
CA ASN A 42 1.73 7.80 15.10
C ASN A 42 1.04 9.09 14.62
N ASP A 43 0.79 10.00 15.55
CA ASP A 43 0.12 11.27 15.27
C ASP A 43 0.78 12.10 14.15
N ASN A 44 2.12 12.13 14.09
CA ASN A 44 2.84 12.83 13.01
C ASN A 44 2.58 12.17 11.65
N PHE A 45 2.45 10.84 11.61
CA PHE A 45 2.09 10.13 10.38
C PHE A 45 0.68 10.52 9.93
N ILE A 46 -0.30 10.42 10.84
CA ILE A 46 -1.72 10.71 10.60
C ILE A 46 -1.91 12.14 10.09
N ARG A 47 -1.28 13.13 10.73
CA ARG A 47 -1.37 14.54 10.32
C ARG A 47 -0.76 14.82 8.95
N ALA A 48 0.28 14.07 8.56
CA ALA A 48 0.93 14.22 7.28
C ALA A 48 0.19 13.51 6.12
N LEU A 49 -0.85 12.72 6.40
CA LEU A 49 -1.70 12.13 5.37
C LEU A 49 -2.64 13.18 4.75
N ARG A 50 -3.03 12.96 3.49
CA ARG A 50 -4.14 13.69 2.88
C ARG A 50 -5.45 13.36 3.59
N HIS A 51 -6.46 14.21 3.42
CA HIS A 51 -7.75 14.07 4.10
C HIS A 51 -8.39 12.70 3.82
N GLU A 52 -8.47 12.30 2.56
CA GLU A 52 -9.12 11.05 2.15
C GLU A 52 -8.40 9.82 2.72
N THR A 53 -7.07 9.80 2.63
CA THR A 53 -6.24 8.72 3.17
C THR A 53 -6.32 8.66 4.70
N ARG A 54 -6.41 9.81 5.37
CA ARG A 54 -6.55 9.88 6.82
C ARG A 54 -7.90 9.36 7.29
N GLU A 55 -8.98 9.76 6.64
CA GLU A 55 -10.32 9.28 7.00
C GLU A 55 -10.41 7.76 6.83
N ALA A 56 -9.84 7.20 5.76
CA ALA A 56 -9.75 5.75 5.58
C ALA A 56 -9.02 5.05 6.74
N LEU A 57 -7.92 5.63 7.24
CA LEU A 57 -7.19 5.12 8.40
C LEU A 57 -8.02 5.20 9.68
N ILE A 58 -8.70 6.32 9.92
CA ILE A 58 -9.52 6.52 11.13
C ILE A 58 -10.72 5.56 11.14
N VAL A 59 -11.36 5.34 9.99
CA VAL A 59 -12.44 4.35 9.86
C VAL A 59 -11.91 2.95 10.18
N ALA A 60 -10.76 2.56 9.63
CA ALA A 60 -10.14 1.27 9.92
C ALA A 60 -9.79 1.12 11.41
N VAL A 61 -9.23 2.16 12.03
CA VAL A 61 -8.94 2.22 13.48
C VAL A 61 -10.21 2.02 14.31
N ASN A 62 -11.27 2.75 14.01
CA ASN A 62 -12.54 2.67 14.74
C ASN A 62 -13.22 1.30 14.60
N LYS A 63 -13.02 0.61 13.48
CA LYS A 63 -13.58 -0.73 13.26
C LYS A 63 -12.86 -1.81 14.07
N VAL A 64 -11.56 -1.63 14.34
CA VAL A 64 -10.74 -2.63 15.05
C VAL A 64 -10.44 -2.27 16.51
N SER A 65 -10.80 -1.06 16.96
CA SER A 65 -10.70 -0.64 18.36
C SER A 65 -11.47 -1.60 19.25
N LEU A 66 -10.81 -2.05 20.32
CA LEU A 66 -11.36 -3.02 21.26
C LEU A 66 -12.35 -2.37 22.22
N ASN A 67 -12.19 -1.08 22.49
CA ASN A 67 -13.09 -0.28 23.32
C ASN A 67 -14.10 0.48 22.46
N SER A 68 -15.18 0.98 23.09
CA SER A 68 -16.17 1.83 22.41
C SER A 68 -15.67 3.25 22.10
N HIS A 69 -14.36 3.50 22.19
CA HIS A 69 -13.78 4.81 21.92
C HIS A 69 -13.76 5.07 20.41
N LYS A 70 -14.40 6.16 19.98
CA LYS A 70 -14.40 6.58 18.57
C LYS A 70 -13.41 7.71 18.38
N TYR A 71 -12.44 7.47 17.51
CA TYR A 71 -11.45 8.44 17.07
C TYR A 71 -12.01 9.26 15.90
N SER A 72 -11.70 10.55 15.85
CA SER A 72 -12.07 11.45 14.74
C SER A 72 -11.02 12.53 14.56
N ALA A 73 -10.71 12.90 13.31
CA ALA A 73 -9.80 14.02 13.03
C ALA A 73 -10.54 15.35 13.23
N VAL A 74 -10.34 15.98 14.39
CA VAL A 74 -10.90 17.31 14.67
C VAL A 74 -9.91 18.38 14.21
N ARG A 75 -10.40 19.39 13.47
CA ARG A 75 -9.61 20.59 13.17
C ARG A 75 -9.63 21.52 14.39
N GLY A 76 -8.46 21.92 14.85
CA GLY A 76 -8.28 22.89 15.93
C GLY A 76 -8.29 24.33 15.43
N ALA A 77 -7.93 25.26 16.32
CA ALA A 77 -7.73 26.65 15.98
C ALA A 77 -6.68 26.78 14.85
N HIS A 78 -6.95 27.64 13.88
CA HIS A 78 -6.11 27.89 12.69
C HIS A 78 -6.08 26.76 11.64
N GLY A 79 -7.03 25.81 11.67
CA GLY A 79 -7.19 24.79 10.62
C GLY A 79 -6.21 23.61 10.71
N MET A 80 -5.36 23.59 11.73
CA MET A 80 -4.47 22.46 12.04
C MET A 80 -5.27 21.28 12.60
N ILE A 81 -4.90 20.05 12.24
CA ILE A 81 -5.52 18.86 12.82
C ILE A 81 -5.00 18.68 14.25
N GLN A 82 -5.92 18.46 15.19
CA GLN A 82 -5.58 18.18 16.58
C GLN A 82 -4.85 16.83 16.70
N PRO A 83 -3.92 16.70 17.65
CA PRO A 83 -3.16 15.48 17.81
C PRO A 83 -4.09 14.32 18.18
N LEU A 84 -4.02 13.23 17.41
CA LEU A 84 -4.80 12.02 17.63
C LEU A 84 -3.93 10.98 18.33
N LYS A 85 -4.11 10.83 19.64
CA LYS A 85 -3.40 9.83 20.44
C LYS A 85 -4.18 8.52 20.44
N ILE A 86 -3.79 7.60 19.56
CA ILE A 86 -4.34 6.26 19.51
C ILE A 86 -3.49 5.36 20.41
N ASP A 87 -4.13 4.62 21.33
CA ASP A 87 -3.44 3.63 22.16
C ASP A 87 -3.26 2.31 21.37
N PRO A 88 -2.02 1.86 21.08
CA PRO A 88 -1.76 0.59 20.40
C PRO A 88 -2.26 -0.64 21.17
N ARG A 89 -2.49 -0.51 22.48
CA ARG A 89 -3.09 -1.57 23.30
C ARG A 89 -4.58 -1.75 23.02
N ASP A 90 -5.26 -0.65 22.71
CA ASP A 90 -6.67 -0.64 22.31
C ASP A 90 -6.85 -0.96 20.81
N VAL A 91 -5.87 -0.57 19.99
CA VAL A 91 -5.94 -0.67 18.53
C VAL A 91 -4.72 -1.44 18.02
N PRO A 92 -4.84 -2.77 17.79
CA PRO A 92 -3.74 -3.57 17.26
C PRO A 92 -3.35 -3.13 15.85
N VAL A 93 -2.11 -2.65 15.67
CA VAL A 93 -1.60 -2.13 14.38
C VAL A 93 -1.79 -3.13 13.24
N GLY A 94 -1.49 -4.41 13.46
CA GLY A 94 -1.65 -5.45 12.45
C GLY A 94 -3.11 -5.62 11.97
N LYS A 95 -4.10 -5.41 12.84
CA LYS A 95 -5.52 -5.44 12.46
C LYS A 95 -5.89 -4.22 11.61
N VAL A 96 -5.37 -3.04 11.95
CA VAL A 96 -5.56 -1.82 11.14
C VAL A 96 -4.97 -2.02 9.75
N VAL A 97 -3.74 -2.54 9.66
CA VAL A 97 -3.07 -2.82 8.37
C VAL A 97 -3.88 -3.77 7.50
N ALA A 98 -4.49 -4.80 8.10
CA ALA A 98 -5.31 -5.77 7.40
C ALA A 98 -6.67 -5.21 6.96
N GLU A 99 -7.23 -4.24 7.70
CA GLU A 99 -8.51 -3.60 7.41
C GLU A 99 -8.40 -2.52 6.30
N LEU A 100 -7.22 -1.92 6.14
CA LEU A 100 -6.98 -0.92 5.11
C LEU A 100 -7.08 -1.52 3.70
N ASN A 101 -7.88 -0.88 2.85
CA ASN A 101 -8.04 -1.27 1.46
C ASN A 101 -6.75 -1.06 0.64
N PHE A 102 -6.66 -1.74 -0.50
CA PHE A 102 -5.45 -1.66 -1.32
C PHE A 102 -5.14 -0.24 -1.85
N VAL A 103 -6.17 0.56 -2.13
CA VAL A 103 -5.98 1.94 -2.62
C VAL A 103 -5.29 2.83 -1.58
N PHE A 104 -5.43 2.54 -0.29
CA PHE A 104 -4.64 3.21 0.76
C PHE A 104 -3.13 2.99 0.53
N TRP A 105 -2.72 1.75 0.29
CA TRP A 105 -1.32 1.38 0.08
C TRP A 105 -0.75 1.88 -1.25
N GLU A 106 -1.58 1.93 -2.30
CA GLU A 106 -1.23 2.61 -3.55
C GLU A 106 -0.98 4.10 -3.32
N ASN A 107 -1.89 4.79 -2.62
CA ASN A 107 -1.75 6.21 -2.32
C ASN A 107 -0.47 6.52 -1.53
N MET A 108 0.00 5.58 -0.70
CA MET A 108 1.29 5.67 0.01
C MET A 108 2.49 5.81 -0.93
N LEU A 109 2.40 5.31 -2.16
CA LEU A 109 3.44 5.41 -3.20
C LEU A 109 3.29 6.67 -4.08
N SER A 110 2.21 7.43 -3.91
CA SER A 110 1.97 8.63 -4.73
C SER A 110 3.06 9.69 -4.53
N LYS A 111 3.19 10.59 -5.51
CA LYS A 111 4.14 11.72 -5.46
C LYS A 111 4.01 12.57 -4.18
N THR A 112 2.81 12.62 -3.59
CA THR A 112 2.58 13.39 -2.35
C THR A 112 3.26 12.82 -1.12
N HIS A 113 3.73 11.59 -1.21
CA HIS A 113 4.39 10.88 -0.14
C HIS A 113 5.84 10.52 -0.52
N SER A 114 6.35 11.02 -1.66
CA SER A 114 7.70 10.74 -2.17
C SER A 114 8.80 11.10 -1.19
N SER A 115 8.65 12.20 -0.44
CA SER A 115 9.61 12.64 0.57
C SER A 115 9.85 11.60 1.67
N ARG A 116 8.82 10.81 2.03
CA ARG A 116 8.95 9.72 3.01
C ARG A 116 9.82 8.58 2.50
N TRP A 117 9.83 8.34 1.20
CA TRP A 117 10.57 7.23 0.61
C TRP A 117 12.04 7.55 0.37
N LYS A 118 12.43 8.83 0.31
CA LYS A 118 13.84 9.23 0.08
C LYS A 118 14.83 8.55 1.01
N ALA A 119 14.49 8.42 2.29
CA ALA A 119 15.35 7.78 3.29
C ALA A 119 15.09 6.28 3.50
N HIS A 120 13.92 5.77 3.10
CA HIS A 120 13.45 4.42 3.49
C HIS A 120 13.23 3.46 2.33
N TYR A 121 13.39 3.92 1.08
CA TYR A 121 13.17 3.06 -0.08
C TYR A 121 14.06 1.82 -0.07
N LYS A 122 15.27 1.87 0.49
CA LYS A 122 16.16 0.69 0.58
C LYS A 122 15.64 -0.38 1.54
N GLU A 123 14.87 0.00 2.57
CA GLU A 123 14.25 -0.96 3.47
C GLU A 123 12.99 -1.58 2.84
N ALA A 124 12.23 -0.78 2.07
CA ALA A 124 11.06 -1.27 1.34
C ALA A 124 11.46 -2.11 0.11
N PHE A 125 12.42 -1.63 -0.66
CA PHE A 125 12.81 -2.13 -1.97
C PHE A 125 14.32 -2.36 -2.02
N PRO A 126 14.85 -3.34 -1.27
CA PRO A 126 16.28 -3.59 -1.17
C PRO A 126 16.95 -3.90 -2.51
N ASN A 127 16.24 -4.54 -3.44
CA ASN A 127 16.79 -4.91 -4.75
C ASN A 127 16.50 -3.87 -5.83
N LEU A 128 15.94 -2.71 -5.47
CA LEU A 128 15.71 -1.63 -6.42
C LEU A 128 17.04 -0.94 -6.75
N VAL A 129 17.52 -1.18 -7.96
CA VAL A 129 18.68 -0.47 -8.52
C VAL A 129 18.21 0.90 -8.99
N VAL A 130 18.74 1.95 -8.36
CA VAL A 130 18.49 3.33 -8.76
C VAL A 130 19.57 3.72 -9.76
N GLU A 131 19.18 3.88 -11.02
CA GLU A 131 20.11 4.35 -12.04
C GLU A 131 20.54 5.80 -11.75
N PRO A 132 21.81 6.18 -11.98
CA PRO A 132 22.31 7.52 -11.66
C PRO A 132 21.48 8.66 -12.28
N ASN A 133 20.89 8.40 -13.45
CA ASN A 133 20.10 9.37 -14.21
C ASN A 133 18.60 9.33 -13.88
N ILE A 134 18.13 8.29 -13.18
CA ILE A 134 16.73 8.09 -12.82
C ILE A 134 16.61 8.21 -11.30
N GLY A 135 16.21 9.38 -10.82
CA GLY A 135 16.02 9.61 -9.39
C GLY A 135 15.02 8.64 -8.76
N ILE A 136 15.18 8.35 -7.46
CA ILE A 136 14.32 7.42 -6.71
C ILE A 136 12.82 7.74 -6.85
N GLU A 137 12.46 9.02 -6.96
CA GLU A 137 11.07 9.45 -7.12
C GLU A 137 10.43 8.89 -8.40
N CYS A 138 11.19 8.79 -9.49
CA CYS A 138 10.71 8.20 -10.75
C CYS A 138 10.47 6.70 -10.62
N GLN A 139 11.35 5.99 -9.89
CA GLN A 139 11.18 4.56 -9.65
C GLN A 139 9.97 4.27 -8.74
N ILE A 140 9.80 5.04 -7.66
CA ILE A 140 8.59 4.92 -6.82
C ILE A 140 7.33 5.27 -7.62
N ALA A 141 7.38 6.27 -8.51
CA ALA A 141 6.28 6.59 -9.40
C ALA A 141 5.94 5.45 -10.37
N ARG A 142 6.94 4.72 -10.88
CA ARG A 142 6.73 3.49 -11.66
C ARG A 142 6.04 2.40 -10.83
N ILE A 143 6.50 2.15 -9.60
CA ILE A 143 5.86 1.17 -8.70
C ILE A 143 4.41 1.59 -8.41
N HIS A 144 4.15 2.88 -8.19
CA HIS A 144 2.80 3.43 -8.01
C HIS A 144 1.92 3.16 -9.25
N GLN A 145 2.43 3.42 -10.46
CA GLN A 145 1.71 3.15 -11.71
C GLN A 145 1.37 1.65 -11.87
N ILE A 146 2.33 0.77 -11.61
CA ILE A 146 2.12 -0.68 -11.65
C ILE A 146 1.06 -1.10 -10.62
N THR A 147 1.16 -0.59 -9.39
CA THR A 147 0.19 -0.84 -8.31
C THR A 147 -1.22 -0.44 -8.73
N GLY A 148 -1.37 0.72 -9.40
CA GLY A 148 -2.64 1.17 -9.95
C GLY A 148 -3.22 0.21 -10.99
N LYS A 149 -2.41 -0.28 -11.94
CA LYS A 149 -2.82 -1.30 -12.93
C LYS A 149 -3.26 -2.60 -12.25
N VAL A 150 -2.55 -3.04 -11.20
CA VAL A 150 -2.92 -4.22 -10.40
C VAL A 150 -4.29 -4.01 -9.73
N ARG A 151 -4.50 -2.84 -9.13
CA ARG A 151 -5.80 -2.48 -8.52
C ARG A 151 -6.93 -2.49 -9.54
N GLU A 152 -6.71 -1.94 -10.72
CA GLU A 152 -7.69 -1.92 -11.81
C GLU A 152 -8.03 -3.33 -12.28
N LEU A 153 -7.03 -4.19 -12.53
CA LEU A 153 -7.26 -5.59 -12.89
C LEU A 153 -8.08 -6.31 -11.82
N ARG A 154 -7.72 -6.16 -10.55
CA ARG A 154 -8.48 -6.75 -9.45
C ARG A 154 -9.93 -6.26 -9.43
N ASN A 155 -10.16 -4.96 -9.55
CA ASN A 155 -11.51 -4.40 -9.54
C ASN A 155 -12.36 -5.02 -10.66
N ARG A 156 -11.80 -5.16 -11.86
CA ARG A 156 -12.48 -5.82 -12.99
C ARG A 156 -12.82 -7.27 -12.70
N ILE A 157 -11.89 -8.03 -12.12
CA ILE A 157 -12.12 -9.42 -11.70
C ILE A 157 -13.30 -9.48 -10.72
N CYS A 158 -13.31 -8.62 -9.69
CA CYS A 158 -14.37 -8.57 -8.68
C CYS A 158 -15.73 -8.13 -9.24
N HIS A 159 -15.74 -7.29 -10.27
CA HIS A 159 -16.95 -6.87 -10.98
C HIS A 159 -17.33 -7.84 -12.12
N HIS A 160 -16.64 -8.97 -12.26
CA HIS A 160 -16.83 -9.95 -13.34
C HIS A 160 -16.72 -9.36 -14.75
N GLU A 161 -15.94 -8.30 -14.91
CA GLU A 161 -15.67 -7.71 -16.21
C GLU A 161 -14.69 -8.58 -17.03
N PRO A 162 -14.74 -8.50 -18.38
CA PRO A 162 -13.75 -9.15 -19.23
C PRO A 162 -12.33 -8.64 -18.96
N ILE A 163 -11.34 -9.53 -18.81
CA ILE A 163 -9.92 -9.17 -18.60
C ILE A 163 -8.99 -9.51 -19.79
N PHE A 164 -9.56 -10.03 -20.88
CA PHE A 164 -8.84 -10.45 -22.09
C PHE A 164 -8.86 -9.41 -23.22
N ASP A 165 -9.32 -8.19 -22.93
CA ASP A 165 -9.31 -7.09 -23.90
C ASP A 165 -7.96 -6.39 -23.87
N GLU A 166 -7.08 -6.71 -24.82
CA GLU A 166 -5.70 -6.19 -24.89
C GLU A 166 -5.64 -4.68 -25.03
N ASN A 167 -6.69 -4.03 -25.58
CA ASN A 167 -6.77 -2.58 -25.65
C ASN A 167 -6.97 -1.94 -24.26
N LYS A 168 -7.47 -2.72 -23.30
CA LYS A 168 -7.72 -2.27 -21.93
C LYS A 168 -6.62 -2.72 -20.98
N ILE A 169 -6.20 -3.98 -21.07
CA ILE A 169 -5.20 -4.57 -20.16
C ILE A 169 -4.33 -5.58 -20.92
N ASN A 170 -3.02 -5.33 -20.92
CA ASN A 170 -2.04 -6.33 -21.31
C ASN A 170 -1.66 -7.20 -20.10
N LEU A 171 -2.28 -8.38 -19.99
CA LEU A 171 -2.07 -9.30 -18.85
C LEU A 171 -0.63 -9.80 -18.75
N SER A 172 0.04 -10.04 -19.90
CA SER A 172 1.42 -10.53 -19.94
C SER A 172 2.42 -9.47 -19.44
N GLU A 173 2.23 -8.23 -19.90
CA GLU A 173 3.00 -7.08 -19.43
C GLU A 173 2.77 -6.84 -17.93
N LEU A 174 1.52 -6.85 -17.49
CA LEU A 174 1.18 -6.63 -16.08
C LEU A 174 1.74 -7.73 -15.18
N TYR A 175 1.69 -9.00 -15.61
CA TYR A 175 2.31 -10.10 -14.88
C TYR A 175 3.83 -9.92 -14.75
N THR A 176 4.49 -9.46 -15.81
CA THR A 176 5.93 -9.15 -15.80
C THR A 176 6.23 -7.99 -14.84
N GLN A 177 5.41 -6.95 -14.84
CA GLN A 177 5.51 -5.79 -13.94
C GLN A 177 5.28 -6.17 -12.46
N ILE A 178 4.32 -7.07 -12.19
CA ILE A 178 4.09 -7.62 -10.85
C ILE A 178 5.35 -8.34 -10.37
N LYS A 179 5.93 -9.21 -11.20
CA LYS A 179 7.17 -9.93 -10.87
C LYS A 179 8.34 -8.98 -10.62
N GLU A 180 8.46 -7.92 -11.42
CA GLU A 180 9.48 -6.88 -11.26
C GLU A 180 9.39 -6.23 -9.87
N VAL A 181 8.20 -5.78 -9.47
CA VAL A 181 8.03 -5.15 -8.14
C VAL A 181 8.22 -6.14 -7.00
N LEU A 182 7.73 -7.38 -7.14
CA LEU A 182 7.98 -8.43 -6.14
C LEU A 182 9.48 -8.71 -5.99
N ASN A 183 10.24 -8.67 -7.09
CA ASN A 183 11.69 -8.79 -7.04
C ASN A 183 12.35 -7.64 -6.28
N TYR A 184 11.86 -6.39 -6.46
CA TYR A 184 12.36 -5.25 -5.70
C TYR A 184 12.16 -5.40 -4.20
N ILE A 185 11.02 -5.96 -3.79
CA ILE A 185 10.65 -6.19 -2.37
C ILE A 185 11.40 -7.39 -1.77
N SER A 186 11.67 -8.40 -2.59
CA SER A 186 12.23 -9.67 -2.17
C SER A 186 13.52 -9.51 -1.37
N ARG A 187 13.65 -10.25 -0.27
CA ARG A 187 14.86 -10.25 0.60
C ARG A 187 15.66 -11.55 0.48
N LEU A 188 15.56 -12.24 -0.66
CA LEU A 188 16.06 -13.61 -0.86
C LEU A 188 17.56 -13.78 -0.53
N ASP A 189 18.35 -12.70 -0.48
CA ASP A 189 19.78 -12.77 -0.13
C ASP A 189 20.08 -12.99 1.37
N LYS A 190 19.07 -13.10 2.24
CA LYS A 190 19.27 -13.33 3.69
C LYS A 190 19.15 -14.79 4.15
N TYR A 191 18.72 -15.71 3.29
CA TYR A 191 18.47 -17.11 3.67
C TYR A 191 19.28 -18.15 2.88
N THR A 192 20.17 -17.72 2.00
CA THR A 192 21.23 -18.55 1.40
C THR A 192 22.55 -18.27 2.12
N LYS A 193 22.71 -18.83 3.32
CA LYS A 193 24.00 -19.06 3.97
C LYS A 193 24.03 -20.47 4.51
#